data_AF-A0A1I8BNH8-F1
#
_entry.id   AF-A0A1I8BNH8-F1
#
_cell.length_a   1.000
_cell.length_b   1.000
_cell.length_c   1.000
_cell.angle_alpha   90.00
_cell.angle_beta   90.00
_cell.angle_gamma   90.00
#
_symmetry.space_group_name_H-M   'P 1'
#
loop_
_entity.id
_entity.type
_entity.pdbx_description
1 polymer ?
#
loop_
_entity_poly.entity_id
_entity_poly.type
_entity_poly.pdbx_seq_one_letter_code
_entity_poly.pdbx_strand_id
1 'polypeptide(L)'
;MNEEFNKKFGNLKDGCFPRPKGMGCRCTVKDQDGYDREKIYETEAECRENIPSGPRTKREARVAQQNTKEGEIPTATRERTKTPIGNRVDPVEERARQNYAAVIKELKNKFAGLREGCYPRPKGCLCVVGKDATGREITSRRMKDSECKCAPGERSKECPAQGA
;
A
#
# COMPACT_ATOMS: atom_id res chain seq x y z
N MET A 1 -22.67 -11.11 -20.58
CA MET A 1 -21.18 -11.00 -20.57
C MET A 1 -20.63 -12.06 -19.64
N ASN A 2 -19.48 -12.66 -19.99
CA ASN A 2 -18.56 -13.46 -19.14
C ASN A 2 -18.38 -14.97 -19.36
N GLU A 3 -18.88 -15.58 -20.44
CA GLU A 3 -18.38 -16.91 -20.84
C GLU A 3 -17.16 -16.82 -21.77
N GLU A 4 -17.18 -15.89 -22.74
CA GLU A 4 -16.00 -15.61 -23.58
C GLU A 4 -14.83 -15.04 -22.78
N PHE A 5 -15.10 -14.28 -21.71
CA PHE A 5 -14.06 -13.69 -20.87
C PHE A 5 -13.34 -14.78 -20.07
N ASN A 6 -14.09 -15.71 -19.46
CA ASN A 6 -13.48 -16.83 -18.74
C ASN A 6 -12.75 -17.81 -19.68
N LYS A 7 -13.26 -18.03 -20.91
CA LYS A 7 -12.56 -18.83 -21.92
C LYS A 7 -11.24 -18.21 -22.40
N LYS A 8 -11.15 -16.88 -22.48
CA LYS A 8 -9.93 -16.16 -22.94
C LYS A 8 -8.96 -15.84 -21.81
N PHE A 9 -9.43 -15.71 -20.57
CA PHE A 9 -8.65 -15.14 -19.46
C PHE A 9 -8.55 -16.03 -18.21
N GLY A 10 -9.27 -17.15 -18.15
CA GLY A 10 -9.40 -17.94 -16.91
C GLY A 10 -8.17 -18.74 -16.48
N ASN A 11 -7.20 -18.99 -17.37
CA ASN A 11 -6.10 -19.94 -17.13
C ASN A 11 -4.69 -19.33 -17.29
N LEU A 12 -4.55 -18.00 -17.18
CA LEU A 12 -3.22 -17.39 -17.23
C LEU A 12 -2.46 -17.60 -15.92
N LYS A 13 -1.14 -17.80 -16.03
CA LYS A 13 -0.20 -17.82 -14.90
C LYS A 13 -0.32 -16.55 -14.04
N ASP A 14 -0.09 -16.70 -12.74
CA ASP A 14 -0.05 -15.56 -11.82
C ASP A 14 0.99 -14.53 -12.28
N GLY A 15 0.56 -13.26 -12.40
CA GLY A 15 1.39 -12.18 -12.91
C GLY A 15 1.47 -12.07 -14.44
N CYS A 16 0.72 -12.87 -15.19
CA CYS A 16 0.64 -12.79 -16.65
C CYS A 16 -0.63 -12.06 -17.14
N PHE A 17 -0.44 -11.16 -18.11
CA PHE A 17 -1.50 -10.37 -18.74
C PHE A 17 -1.48 -10.56 -20.27
N PRO A 18 -2.64 -10.82 -20.90
CA PRO A 18 -2.74 -11.08 -22.33
C PRO A 18 -2.61 -9.80 -23.15
N ARG A 19 -2.08 -9.91 -24.37
CA ARG A 19 -1.88 -8.76 -25.25
C ARG A 19 -3.11 -8.54 -26.15
N PRO A 20 -3.47 -7.29 -26.47
CA PRO A 20 -4.72 -6.93 -27.18
C PRO A 20 -4.86 -7.52 -28.60
N LYS A 21 -3.79 -8.03 -29.21
CA LYS A 21 -3.82 -8.67 -30.55
C LYS A 21 -3.86 -10.21 -30.52
N GLY A 22 -4.07 -10.83 -29.35
CA GLY A 22 -4.03 -12.30 -29.21
C GLY A 22 -2.63 -12.91 -29.40
N MET A 23 -1.59 -12.08 -29.53
CA MET A 23 -0.20 -12.53 -29.65
C MET A 23 0.44 -12.61 -28.26
N GLY A 24 0.15 -13.71 -27.57
CA GLY A 24 0.77 -14.10 -26.29
C GLY A 24 0.45 -13.18 -25.10
N CYS A 25 1.36 -13.14 -24.13
CA CYS A 25 1.17 -12.45 -22.86
C CYS A 25 2.46 -11.79 -22.34
N ARG A 26 2.28 -10.83 -21.45
CA ARG A 26 3.33 -10.22 -20.64
C ARG A 26 3.23 -10.76 -19.23
N CYS A 27 4.30 -11.36 -18.72
CA CYS A 27 4.36 -11.93 -17.38
C CYS A 27 5.37 -11.21 -16.51
N THR A 28 4.99 -10.90 -15.27
CA THR A 28 5.91 -10.47 -14.23
C THR A 28 6.50 -11.70 -13.54
N VAL A 29 7.78 -11.96 -13.78
CA VAL A 29 8.55 -13.07 -13.19
C VAL A 29 9.55 -12.54 -12.18
N LYS A 30 9.82 -13.30 -11.12
CA LYS A 30 10.86 -12.97 -10.16
C LYS A 30 12.20 -13.52 -10.59
N ASP A 31 13.24 -12.73 -10.47
CA ASP A 31 14.62 -13.17 -10.72
C ASP A 31 15.26 -13.86 -9.53
N GLN A 32 16.51 -14.30 -9.71
CA GLN A 32 17.33 -14.95 -8.67
C GLN A 32 17.48 -14.09 -7.41
N ASP A 33 17.49 -12.76 -7.55
CA ASP A 33 17.54 -11.79 -6.46
C ASP A 33 16.16 -11.36 -5.92
N GLY A 34 15.07 -11.93 -6.45
CA GLY A 34 13.70 -11.68 -5.99
C GLY A 34 13.03 -10.41 -6.52
N TYR A 35 13.68 -9.70 -7.45
CA TYR A 35 13.09 -8.54 -8.15
C TYR A 35 12.13 -8.98 -9.25
N ASP A 36 11.10 -8.17 -9.47
CA ASP A 36 10.10 -8.39 -10.53
C ASP A 36 10.65 -7.89 -11.88
N ARG A 37 10.75 -8.79 -12.87
CA ARG A 37 11.05 -8.47 -14.28
C ARG A 37 9.91 -8.88 -15.19
N GLU A 38 9.68 -8.08 -16.22
CA GLU A 38 8.70 -8.38 -17.25
C GLU A 38 9.31 -9.30 -18.32
N LYS A 39 8.62 -10.40 -18.62
CA LYS A 39 8.95 -11.30 -19.73
C LYS A 39 7.77 -11.38 -20.69
N ILE A 40 8.04 -11.21 -21.97
CA ILE A 40 7.02 -11.25 -23.04
C ILE A 40 7.10 -12.62 -23.70
N TYR A 41 5.96 -13.30 -23.74
CA TYR A 41 5.76 -14.55 -24.46
C TYR A 41 4.92 -14.26 -25.70
N GLU A 42 5.31 -14.83 -26.83
CA GLU A 42 4.61 -14.63 -28.10
C GLU A 42 3.47 -15.64 -28.30
N THR A 43 3.52 -16.76 -27.59
CA THR A 43 2.53 -17.84 -27.71
C THR A 43 1.57 -17.86 -26.53
N GLU A 44 0.29 -18.18 -26.77
CA GLU A 44 -0.70 -18.32 -25.71
C GLU A 44 -0.44 -19.54 -24.80
N ALA A 45 0.26 -20.57 -25.30
CA ALA A 45 0.54 -21.80 -24.56
C ALA A 45 1.50 -21.55 -23.39
N GLU A 46 2.47 -20.64 -23.55
CA GLU A 46 3.43 -20.29 -22.50
C GLU A 46 2.82 -19.45 -21.38
N CYS A 47 1.71 -18.79 -21.68
CA CYS A 47 0.93 -17.96 -20.78
C CYS A 47 0.04 -18.76 -19.84
N ARG A 48 -0.30 -19.99 -20.23
CA ARG A 48 -1.20 -20.87 -19.48
C ARG A 48 -0.40 -21.75 -18.54
N GLU A 49 -0.91 -21.98 -17.34
CA GLU A 49 -0.34 -23.00 -16.47
C GLU A 49 -0.70 -24.39 -17.04
N ASN A 50 0.32 -25.19 -17.35
CA ASN A 50 0.15 -26.65 -17.30
C ASN A 50 0.17 -27.02 -15.82
N ILE A 51 -1.00 -27.02 -15.18
CA ILE A 51 -1.14 -27.54 -13.81
C ILE A 51 -1.35 -29.06 -13.95
N PRO A 52 -0.35 -29.93 -13.70
CA PRO A 52 -0.69 -31.20 -13.07
C PRO A 52 -1.30 -30.83 -11.72
N SER A 53 -2.52 -31.28 -11.46
CA SER A 53 -3.27 -31.12 -10.22
C SER A 53 -2.42 -31.60 -9.03
N GLY A 54 -1.58 -30.72 -8.51
CA GLY A 54 -0.74 -30.93 -7.35
C GLY A 54 -1.05 -29.84 -6.34
N PRO A 55 -1.26 -30.18 -5.06
CA PRO A 55 -1.68 -29.20 -4.07
C PRO A 55 -0.62 -28.11 -3.89
N ARG A 56 -1.07 -26.86 -4.00
CA ARG A 56 -0.32 -25.65 -3.66
C ARG A 56 0.05 -25.68 -2.17
N THR A 57 1.21 -26.26 -1.84
CA THR A 57 1.86 -26.08 -0.54
C THR A 57 2.75 -24.83 -0.68
N LYS A 58 2.66 -23.79 0.16
CA LYS A 58 2.98 -23.80 1.59
C LYS A 58 2.48 -22.51 2.28
N ARG A 59 1.21 -22.11 2.07
CA ARG A 59 0.57 -21.00 2.83
C ARG A 59 -0.67 -21.40 3.62
N GLU A 60 -1.21 -22.59 3.40
CA GLU A 60 -2.47 -23.03 4.02
C GLU A 60 -2.30 -24.16 5.06
N ALA A 61 -1.09 -24.45 5.51
CA ALA A 61 -0.86 -25.47 6.55
C ALA A 61 -0.98 -24.95 8.00
N ARG A 62 -1.22 -23.64 8.21
CA ARG A 62 -1.32 -23.07 9.58
C ARG A 62 -2.74 -22.71 10.03
N VAL A 63 -3.74 -22.84 9.15
CA VAL A 63 -5.14 -22.44 9.43
C VAL A 63 -6.07 -23.66 9.60
N ALA A 64 -5.53 -24.88 9.60
CA ALA A 64 -6.32 -26.12 9.63
C ALA A 64 -6.06 -27.04 10.85
N GLN A 65 -5.50 -26.53 11.96
CA GLN A 65 -5.26 -27.33 13.19
C GLN A 65 -5.91 -26.75 14.46
N GLN A 66 -6.93 -25.91 14.33
CA GLN A 66 -7.74 -25.48 15.47
C GLN A 66 -9.21 -25.67 15.16
N ASN A 67 -9.70 -26.91 15.09
CA ASN A 67 -11.12 -27.24 15.28
C ASN A 67 -11.32 -28.76 15.26
N THR A 68 -10.74 -29.45 16.24
CA THR A 68 -11.25 -30.75 16.69
C THR A 68 -11.09 -30.81 18.20
N LYS A 69 -12.13 -30.36 18.90
CA LYS A 69 -12.55 -30.86 20.21
C LYS A 69 -13.95 -30.32 20.46
N GLU A 70 -14.90 -31.14 20.04
CA GLU A 70 -16.30 -31.07 20.43
C GLU A 70 -16.38 -31.14 21.96
N GLY A 71 -17.15 -30.23 22.54
CA GLY A 71 -17.52 -30.21 23.95
C GLY A 71 -18.85 -29.49 24.07
N GLU A 72 -19.83 -30.19 24.62
CA GLU A 72 -21.25 -29.88 24.74
C GLU A 72 -21.62 -28.40 24.94
N ILE A 73 -22.72 -28.00 24.29
CA ILE A 73 -23.44 -26.76 24.57
C ILE A 73 -24.47 -27.05 25.66
N PRO A 74 -24.31 -26.57 26.91
CA PRO A 74 -25.46 -26.37 27.77
C PRO A 74 -26.06 -24.99 27.47
N THR A 75 -27.28 -25.00 26.96
CA THR A 75 -28.19 -23.87 26.91
C THR A 75 -28.48 -23.37 28.32
N ALA A 76 -27.85 -22.28 28.74
CA ALA A 76 -28.26 -21.53 29.91
C ALA A 76 -28.06 -20.03 29.65
N THR A 77 -29.18 -19.31 29.67
CA THR A 77 -29.33 -17.86 29.67
C THR A 77 -28.39 -17.24 30.70
N ARG A 78 -27.24 -16.71 30.25
CA ARG A 78 -26.31 -15.97 31.12
C ARG A 78 -26.45 -14.49 30.84
N GLU A 79 -27.01 -13.79 31.81
CA GLU A 79 -27.15 -12.35 31.86
C GLU A 79 -25.84 -11.66 31.47
N ARG A 80 -25.95 -10.76 30.49
CA ARG A 80 -24.84 -9.95 29.98
C ARG A 80 -24.46 -8.92 31.05
N THR A 81 -23.68 -9.35 32.03
CA THR A 81 -23.01 -8.47 32.97
C THR A 81 -22.06 -7.59 32.17
N LYS A 82 -22.42 -6.30 32.02
CA LYS A 82 -21.55 -5.26 31.47
C LYS A 82 -20.41 -5.01 32.44
N THR A 83 -19.41 -5.87 32.46
CA THR A 83 -18.13 -5.55 33.10
C THR A 83 -17.46 -4.42 32.30
N PRO A 84 -17.01 -3.33 32.95
CA PRO A 84 -16.32 -2.25 32.26
C PRO A 84 -15.00 -2.80 31.71
N ILE A 85 -14.86 -2.75 30.39
CA ILE A 85 -13.68 -3.21 29.69
C ILE A 85 -12.56 -2.23 30.03
N GLY A 86 -11.81 -2.52 31.09
CA GLY A 86 -10.58 -1.83 31.40
C GLY A 86 -9.63 -1.91 30.21
N ASN A 87 -9.01 -0.78 29.88
CA ASN A 87 -8.07 -0.57 28.78
C ASN A 87 -6.91 -1.59 28.82
N ARG A 88 -7.12 -2.80 28.30
CA ARG A 88 -6.04 -3.73 27.97
C ARG A 88 -5.55 -3.37 26.58
N VAL A 89 -4.51 -2.54 26.54
CA VAL A 89 -3.78 -2.25 25.29
C VAL A 89 -3.11 -3.55 24.86
N ASP A 90 -3.37 -3.97 23.63
CA ASP A 90 -2.71 -5.15 23.06
C ASP A 90 -1.20 -4.84 22.89
N PRO A 91 -0.28 -5.66 23.44
CA PRO A 91 1.17 -5.42 23.33
C PRO A 91 1.66 -5.35 21.87
N VAL A 92 0.96 -5.98 20.92
CA VAL A 92 1.26 -5.87 19.49
C VAL A 92 0.87 -4.49 18.96
N GLU A 93 -0.29 -3.97 19.38
CA GLU A 93 -0.77 -2.65 19.00
C GLU A 93 0.14 -1.55 19.54
N GLU A 94 0.60 -1.67 20.79
CA GLU A 94 1.54 -0.73 21.39
C GLU A 94 2.87 -0.70 20.63
N ARG A 95 3.44 -1.86 20.31
CA ARG A 95 4.66 -1.96 19.49
C ARG A 95 4.46 -1.36 18.10
N ALA A 96 3.33 -1.62 17.45
CA ALA A 96 2.99 -1.03 16.16
C ALA A 96 2.90 0.51 16.25
N ARG A 97 2.30 1.03 17.31
CA ARG A 97 2.19 2.47 17.57
C ARG A 97 3.55 3.12 17.78
N GLN A 98 4.45 2.47 18.51
CA GLN A 98 5.82 2.96 18.72
C GLN A 98 6.63 2.98 17.41
N ASN A 99 6.55 1.92 16.61
CA ASN A 99 7.20 1.87 15.30
C ASN A 99 6.67 2.97 14.36
N TYR A 100 5.35 3.14 14.32
CA TYR A 100 4.72 4.21 13.54
C TYR A 100 5.18 5.60 14.01
N ALA A 101 5.21 5.83 15.33
CA ALA A 101 5.68 7.10 15.89
C ALA A 101 7.15 7.39 15.54
N ALA A 102 8.01 6.37 15.52
CA ALA A 102 9.41 6.51 15.11
C ALA A 102 9.54 6.94 13.64
N VAL A 103 8.78 6.32 12.73
CA VAL A 103 8.76 6.71 11.31
C VAL A 103 8.24 8.14 11.14
N ILE A 104 7.15 8.51 11.83
CA ILE A 104 6.62 9.87 11.76
C ILE A 104 7.63 10.90 12.28
N LYS A 105 8.37 10.58 13.34
CA LYS A 105 9.45 11.44 13.85
C LYS A 105 10.56 11.62 12.81
N GLU A 106 10.99 10.53 12.18
CA GLU A 106 11.99 10.58 11.11
C GLU A 106 11.53 11.46 9.94
N LEU A 107 10.29 11.29 9.50
CA LEU A 107 9.71 12.09 8.41
C LEU A 107 9.62 13.57 8.80
N LYS A 108 9.13 13.88 10.01
CA LYS A 108 9.07 15.27 10.51
C LYS A 108 10.43 15.92 10.53
N ASN A 109 11.47 15.19 10.91
CA ASN A 109 12.85 15.70 10.91
C ASN A 109 13.39 15.93 9.50
N LYS A 110 13.17 14.98 8.57
CA LYS A 110 13.62 15.10 7.18
C LYS A 110 12.95 16.26 6.43
N PHE A 111 11.71 16.57 6.78
CA PHE A 111 10.90 17.60 6.14
C PHE A 111 10.66 18.82 7.03
N ALA A 112 11.48 18.99 8.07
CA ALA A 112 11.38 20.13 8.97
C ALA A 112 11.58 21.45 8.23
N GLY A 113 10.75 22.44 8.58
CA GLY A 113 10.79 23.79 8.01
C GLY A 113 10.37 23.90 6.55
N LEU A 114 9.84 22.84 5.93
CA LEU A 114 9.31 22.92 4.56
C LEU A 114 8.02 23.75 4.56
N ARG A 115 7.90 24.67 3.59
CA ARG A 115 6.71 25.50 3.41
C ARG A 115 5.46 24.65 3.21
N GLU A 116 4.34 25.12 3.74
CA GLU A 116 3.06 24.45 3.55
C GLU A 116 2.67 24.46 2.06
N GLY A 117 2.19 23.32 1.57
CA GLY A 117 1.88 23.13 0.16
C GLY A 117 3.11 22.95 -0.75
N CYS A 118 4.33 22.92 -0.21
CA CYS A 118 5.55 22.56 -0.93
C CYS A 118 5.91 21.08 -0.76
N TYR A 119 6.31 20.44 -1.86
CA TYR A 119 6.65 19.02 -1.93
C TYR A 119 8.13 18.85 -2.34
N PRO A 120 8.94 18.12 -1.56
CA PRO A 120 10.36 17.92 -1.85
C PRO A 120 10.58 17.17 -3.16
N ARG A 121 11.59 17.60 -3.93
CA ARG A 121 12.03 16.93 -5.16
C ARG A 121 13.55 16.79 -5.17
N PRO A 122 14.11 15.91 -6.02
CA PRO A 122 15.58 15.78 -6.15
C PRO A 122 16.29 17.09 -6.52
N LYS A 123 15.59 18.02 -7.19
CA LYS A 123 16.07 19.38 -7.48
C LYS A 123 15.02 20.39 -7.03
N GLY A 124 15.18 20.90 -5.80
CA GLY A 124 14.30 21.88 -5.16
C GLY A 124 12.95 21.31 -4.72
N CYS A 125 11.85 22.02 -4.98
CA CYS A 125 10.51 21.62 -4.56
C CYS A 125 9.42 22.10 -5.53
N LEU A 126 8.23 21.51 -5.39
CA LEU A 126 7.03 21.93 -6.08
C LEU A 126 6.04 22.50 -5.06
N CYS A 127 5.67 23.77 -5.19
CA CYS A 127 4.79 24.46 -4.25
C CYS A 127 3.44 24.77 -4.89
N VAL A 128 2.34 24.50 -4.18
CA VAL A 128 1.00 24.93 -4.57
C VAL A 128 0.83 26.38 -4.12
N VAL A 129 0.76 27.32 -5.07
CA VAL A 129 0.68 28.76 -4.77
C VAL A 129 -0.77 29.24 -4.68
N GLY A 130 -1.70 28.50 -5.29
CA GLY A 130 -3.13 28.82 -5.24
C GLY A 130 -3.97 27.88 -6.09
N LYS A 131 -5.25 28.23 -6.28
CA LYS A 131 -6.16 27.55 -7.21
C LYS A 131 -6.59 28.53 -8.30
N ASP A 132 -6.72 28.05 -9.53
CA ASP A 132 -7.26 28.84 -10.63
C ASP A 132 -8.79 29.01 -10.52
N ALA A 133 -9.39 29.80 -11.43
CA ALA A 133 -10.84 30.03 -11.45
C ALA A 133 -11.67 28.74 -11.67
N THR A 134 -11.03 27.66 -12.12
CA THR A 134 -11.65 26.35 -12.33
C THR A 134 -11.40 25.38 -11.17
N GLY A 135 -10.71 25.83 -10.12
CA GLY A 135 -10.39 25.05 -8.92
C GLY A 135 -9.15 24.16 -9.03
N ARG A 136 -8.42 24.20 -10.15
CA ARG A 136 -7.17 23.43 -10.34
C ARG A 136 -6.03 24.10 -9.62
N GLU A 137 -5.12 23.30 -9.09
CA GLU A 137 -3.99 23.79 -8.32
C GLU A 137 -2.92 24.40 -9.23
N ILE A 138 -2.57 25.66 -8.94
CA ILE A 138 -1.47 26.36 -9.58
C ILE A 138 -0.20 25.99 -8.82
N THR A 139 0.69 25.29 -9.50
CA THR A 139 1.97 24.86 -8.93
C THR A 139 3.13 25.71 -9.45
N SER A 140 4.07 26.01 -8.57
CA SER A 140 5.31 26.73 -8.88
C SER A 140 6.51 25.87 -8.47
N ARG A 141 7.44 25.69 -9.39
CA ARG A 141 8.67 24.92 -9.14
C ARG A 141 9.77 25.86 -8.66
N ARG A 142 10.32 25.58 -7.48
CA ARG A 142 11.47 26.28 -6.91
C ARG A 142 12.68 25.34 -7.00
N MET A 143 13.83 25.85 -7.41
CA MET A 143 15.02 25.01 -7.66
C MET A 143 15.99 24.98 -6.47
N LYS A 144 15.89 25.94 -5.56
CA LYS A 144 16.77 26.06 -4.38
C LYS A 144 16.05 25.59 -3.12
N ASP A 145 16.76 24.87 -2.27
CA ASP A 145 16.26 24.39 -0.98
C ASP A 145 15.82 25.53 -0.05
N SER A 146 16.50 26.67 -0.11
CA SER A 146 16.17 27.85 0.70
C SER A 146 14.81 28.46 0.36
N GLU A 147 14.37 28.33 -0.90
CA GLU A 147 13.06 28.83 -1.35
C GLU A 147 11.93 27.84 -1.01
N CYS A 148 12.29 26.61 -0.66
CA CYS A 148 11.36 25.55 -0.26
C CYS A 148 11.05 25.58 1.23
N LYS A 149 11.94 26.18 2.03
CA LYS A 149 11.82 26.25 3.48
C LYS A 149 11.37 27.63 3.94
N CYS A 150 10.81 27.67 5.14
CA CYS A 150 10.50 28.91 5.83
C CYS A 150 11.77 29.52 6.42
N ALA A 151 11.97 30.83 6.25
CA ALA A 151 13.04 31.51 6.95
C ALA A 151 12.70 31.65 8.45
N PRO A 152 13.70 31.71 9.35
CA PRO A 152 13.47 31.87 10.78
C PRO A 152 12.72 33.18 11.05
N GLY A 153 11.51 33.07 11.61
CA GLY A 153 10.64 34.22 11.90
C GLY A 153 9.77 34.71 10.73
N GLU A 154 9.84 34.08 9.56
CA GLU A 154 8.95 34.38 8.43
C GLU A 154 7.53 33.91 8.74
N ARG A 155 6.59 34.86 8.85
CA ARG A 155 5.15 34.57 8.93
C ARG A 155 4.52 34.91 7.58
N SER A 156 4.13 33.89 6.83
CA SER A 156 3.41 34.04 5.57
C SER A 156 2.31 32.99 5.46
N LYS A 157 1.44 33.08 4.45
CA LYS A 157 0.42 32.05 4.19
C LYS A 157 1.03 30.65 3.96
N GLU A 158 2.29 30.60 3.52
CA GLU A 158 3.04 29.36 3.28
C GLU A 158 3.92 28.96 4.49
N CYS A 159 4.05 29.85 5.47
CA CYS A 159 4.89 29.69 6.66
C CYS A 159 4.10 30.09 7.90
N PRO A 160 3.26 29.20 8.45
CA PRO A 160 2.63 29.46 9.72
C PRO A 160 3.66 29.46 10.84
N ALA A 161 3.38 30.23 11.89
CA ALA A 161 4.26 30.48 13.02
C ALA A 161 4.72 29.23 13.80
N GLN A 162 4.16 28.06 13.50
CA GLN A 162 4.44 26.78 14.16
C GLN A 162 5.41 25.88 13.35
N GLY A 163 5.93 26.35 12.21
CA GLY A 163 6.72 25.54 11.26
C GLY A 163 8.17 25.98 11.09
N ALA A 164 8.85 26.40 12.16
CA ALA A 164 10.31 26.52 12.21
C ALA A 164 10.91 25.31 12.94
#